data_AF-A0A0L0G5Q6-F1
#
_entry.id   AF-A0A0L0G5Q6-F1
#
_cell.length_a   1.000
_cell.length_b   1.000
_cell.length_c   1.000
_cell.angle_alpha   90.00
_cell.angle_beta   90.00
_cell.angle_gamma   90.00
#
_symmetry.space_group_name_H-M   'P 1'
#
loop_
_entity.id
_entity.type
_entity.pdbx_description
1 polymer ?
#
loop_
_entity_poly.entity_id
_entity_poly.type
_entity_poly.pdbx_seq_one_letter_code
_entity_poly.pdbx_strand_id
1 'polypeptide(L)'
;MSSHRMKSQNYKMQTFSFLVIARNSHEGTANVRNSVTRKWTRLTVPTLKRTGHVICDGCTESGQLQRTIRTKAEGKTAFKDLRKRKWGDALPPAEFYQSLLDEPIPA
;
A
#
# COMPACT_ATOMS: atom_id res chain seq x y z
N MET A 1 -18.42 41.64 -48.37
CA MET A 1 -18.82 40.37 -47.71
C MET A 1 -17.54 39.61 -47.37
N SER A 2 -17.03 39.73 -46.14
CA SER A 2 -15.70 39.22 -45.76
C SER A 2 -15.80 37.78 -45.27
N SER A 3 -15.32 36.83 -46.09
CA SER A 3 -15.33 35.40 -45.79
C SER A 3 -14.30 35.06 -44.72
N HIS A 4 -14.76 34.65 -43.54
CA HIS A 4 -13.90 34.17 -42.46
C HIS A 4 -13.55 32.70 -42.68
N ARG A 5 -12.32 32.43 -43.11
CA ARG A 5 -11.76 31.07 -43.24
C ARG A 5 -11.37 30.55 -41.85
N MET A 6 -12.09 29.54 -41.35
CA MET A 6 -11.74 28.89 -40.08
C MET A 6 -10.38 28.16 -40.21
N LYS A 7 -9.51 28.35 -39.21
CA LYS A 7 -8.20 27.69 -39.15
C LYS A 7 -8.39 26.23 -38.75
N SER A 8 -7.91 25.32 -39.58
CA SER A 8 -7.80 23.89 -39.27
C SER A 8 -6.88 23.72 -38.06
N GLN A 9 -7.41 23.21 -36.94
CA GLN A 9 -6.59 22.81 -35.82
C GLN A 9 -5.97 21.43 -36.11
N ASN A 10 -4.64 21.37 -36.02
CA ASN A 10 -3.87 20.14 -36.21
C ASN A 10 -4.14 19.18 -35.03
N TYR A 11 -5.06 18.24 -35.21
CA TYR A 11 -5.23 17.14 -34.27
C TYR A 11 -4.11 16.11 -34.51
N LYS A 12 -3.35 15.79 -33.46
CA LYS A 12 -2.34 14.74 -33.51
C LYS A 12 -2.88 13.53 -32.78
N MET A 13 -3.07 12.44 -33.50
CA MET A 13 -3.46 11.16 -32.90
C MET A 13 -2.33 10.69 -31.98
N GLN A 14 -2.65 10.44 -30.71
CA GLN A 14 -1.72 9.90 -29.72
C GLN A 14 -2.14 8.48 -29.38
N THR A 15 -1.17 7.57 -29.31
CA THR A 15 -1.39 6.19 -28.90
C THR A 15 -1.28 6.12 -27.38
N PHE A 16 -2.36 5.72 -26.71
CA PHE A 16 -2.34 5.43 -25.28
C PHE A 16 -2.36 3.91 -25.08
N SER A 17 -1.52 3.42 -24.18
CA SER A 17 -1.63 2.06 -23.66
C SER A 17 -2.38 2.09 -22.32
N PHE A 18 -3.28 1.14 -22.14
CA PHE A 18 -3.99 0.96 -20.87
C PHE A 18 -3.70 -0.42 -20.31
N LEU A 19 -3.64 -0.51 -18.99
CA LEU A 19 -3.58 -1.77 -18.26
C LEU A 19 -4.92 -1.97 -17.56
N VAL A 20 -5.72 -2.90 -18.07
CA VAL A 20 -6.97 -3.31 -17.41
C VAL A 20 -6.64 -4.40 -16.41
N ILE A 21 -6.71 -4.07 -15.12
CA ILE A 21 -6.55 -5.03 -14.04
C ILE A 21 -7.95 -5.38 -13.51
N ALA A 22 -8.37 -6.63 -13.68
CA ALA A 22 -9.54 -7.16 -13.01
C ALA A 22 -9.15 -7.68 -11.63
N ARG A 23 -9.93 -7.34 -10.60
CA ARG A 23 -9.80 -7.98 -9.29
C ARG A 23 -10.52 -9.32 -9.37
N ASN A 24 -9.78 -10.43 -9.26
CA ASN A 24 -10.37 -11.77 -9.29
C ASN A 24 -11.49 -11.85 -8.24
N SER A 25 -12.74 -12.07 -8.68
CA SER A 25 -13.84 -12.44 -7.79
C SER A 25 -13.47 -13.76 -7.12
N HIS A 26 -13.52 -13.78 -5.79
CA HIS A 26 -13.06 -14.87 -4.95
C HIS A 26 -14.04 -16.05 -5.00
N GLU A 27 -14.18 -16.68 -6.15
CA GLU A 27 -15.06 -17.82 -6.34
C GLU A 27 -14.48 -18.71 -7.42
N GLY A 28 -13.54 -19.59 -7.04
CA GLY A 28 -13.21 -20.76 -7.86
C GLY A 28 -11.76 -21.24 -7.97
N THR A 29 -10.74 -20.62 -7.35
CA THR A 29 -9.35 -21.13 -7.44
C THR A 29 -8.63 -21.21 -6.09
N ALA A 30 -9.18 -22.04 -5.20
CA ALA A 30 -8.66 -22.26 -3.86
C ALA A 30 -7.36 -23.10 -3.80
N ASN A 31 -6.79 -23.64 -4.90
CA ASN A 31 -5.90 -24.80 -4.76
C ASN A 31 -4.47 -24.81 -5.35
N VAL A 32 -3.86 -23.70 -5.87
CA VAL A 32 -2.45 -23.79 -6.33
C VAL A 32 -1.54 -22.58 -6.03
N ARG A 33 -2.01 -21.47 -5.45
CA ARG A 33 -1.13 -20.36 -5.03
C ARG A 33 -1.20 -20.11 -3.52
N ASN A 34 -0.37 -20.86 -2.80
CA ASN A 34 0.19 -20.63 -1.46
C ASN A 34 -0.73 -19.95 -0.43
N SER A 35 -1.21 -20.77 0.50
CA SER A 35 -1.93 -20.43 1.74
C SER A 35 -1.16 -19.54 2.74
N VAL A 36 0.09 -19.16 2.45
CA VAL A 36 0.96 -18.43 3.39
C VAL A 36 1.08 -16.93 3.05
N THR A 37 0.84 -16.52 1.81
CA THR A 37 1.01 -15.11 1.37
C THR A 37 -0.23 -14.25 1.63
N ARG A 38 -1.31 -14.85 2.14
CA ARG A 38 -2.62 -14.23 2.30
C ARG A 38 -2.87 -13.56 3.66
N LYS A 39 -1.91 -12.80 4.19
CA LYS A 39 -2.14 -12.09 5.47
C LYS A 39 -1.56 -10.68 5.52
N TRP A 40 -0.84 -10.26 4.48
CA TRP A 40 -0.08 -9.03 4.54
C TRP A 40 -0.88 -7.88 3.92
N THR A 41 -1.23 -6.92 4.77
CA THR A 41 -1.93 -5.70 4.39
C THR A 41 -1.01 -4.82 3.55
N ARG A 42 -1.46 -4.36 2.37
CA ARG A 42 -0.66 -3.41 1.56
C ARG A 42 -0.96 -1.98 1.95
N LEU A 43 0.08 -1.18 2.09
CA LEU A 43 -0.05 0.25 2.35
C LEU A 43 -0.79 0.95 1.21
N THR A 44 -1.92 1.57 1.53
CA THR A 44 -2.76 2.30 0.56
C THR A 44 -2.34 3.75 0.40
N VAL A 45 -1.54 4.26 1.34
CA VAL A 45 -0.96 5.60 1.32
C VAL A 45 0.51 5.54 1.78
N PRO A 46 1.32 6.57 1.48
CA PRO A 46 2.66 6.68 2.06
C PRO A 46 2.61 6.71 3.59
N THR A 47 3.57 6.06 4.24
CA THR A 47 3.71 6.06 5.70
C THR A 47 3.85 7.48 6.26
N LEU A 48 3.01 7.81 7.24
CA LEU A 48 3.03 9.10 7.92
C LEU A 48 4.02 9.08 9.10
N LYS A 49 5.05 9.92 8.99
CA LYS A 49 6.11 10.04 9.99
C LYS A 49 5.80 11.19 10.94
N ARG A 50 5.69 10.90 12.24
CA ARG A 50 5.56 11.90 13.29
C ARG A 50 6.75 11.83 14.24
N THR A 51 6.83 12.79 15.15
CA THR A 51 7.79 12.78 16.25
C THR A 51 7.39 11.67 17.20
N GLY A 52 8.23 10.64 17.33
CA GLY A 52 7.96 9.50 18.24
C GLY A 52 6.94 8.47 17.75
N HIS A 53 6.18 8.74 16.68
CA HIS A 53 5.17 7.83 16.15
C HIS A 53 5.29 7.64 14.63
N VAL A 54 4.92 6.45 14.17
CA VAL A 54 4.76 6.13 12.76
C VAL A 54 3.36 5.56 12.54
N ILE A 55 2.65 6.07 11.53
CA ILE A 55 1.29 5.69 11.19
C ILE A 55 1.29 5.11 9.78
N CYS A 56 0.75 3.90 9.67
CA CYS A 56 0.68 3.12 8.45
C CYS A 56 -0.78 2.74 8.21
N ASP A 57 -1.36 3.18 7.10
CA ASP A 57 -2.71 2.81 6.69
C ASP A 57 -2.63 1.82 5.51
N GLY A 58 -3.30 0.69 5.64
CA GLY A 58 -3.30 -0.35 4.61
C GLY A 58 -4.64 -1.08 4.50
N CYS A 59 -4.85 -1.72 3.35
CA CYS A 59 -6.05 -2.52 3.09
C CYS A 59 -5.79 -3.99 3.40
N THR A 60 -6.64 -4.57 4.25
CA THR A 60 -6.62 -5.98 4.62
C THR A 60 -7.24 -6.84 3.52
N GLU A 61 -7.12 -8.16 3.66
CA GLU A 61 -7.76 -9.10 2.75
C GLU A 61 -9.29 -9.07 2.83
N SER A 62 -9.83 -8.73 3.99
CA SER A 62 -11.27 -8.50 4.18
C SER A 62 -11.77 -7.25 3.44
N GLY A 63 -10.89 -6.49 2.78
CA GLY A 63 -11.23 -5.24 2.10
C GLY A 63 -11.48 -4.08 3.07
N GLN A 64 -11.02 -4.22 4.33
CA GLN A 64 -11.14 -3.19 5.34
C GLN A 64 -9.86 -2.35 5.42
N LEU A 65 -10.01 -1.05 5.66
CA LEU A 65 -8.88 -0.18 5.91
C LEU A 65 -8.45 -0.34 7.38
N GLN A 66 -7.20 -0.76 7.59
CA GLN A 66 -6.60 -0.91 8.91
C GLN A 66 -5.50 0.12 9.10
N ARG A 67 -5.54 0.82 10.25
CA ARG A 67 -4.51 1.75 10.70
C ARG A 67 -3.63 1.08 11.75
N THR A 68 -2.33 1.04 11.49
CA THR A 68 -1.32 0.60 12.44
C THR A 68 -0.52 1.80 12.91
N ILE A 69 -0.51 2.04 14.22
CA ILE A 69 0.28 3.09 14.86
C ILE A 69 1.32 2.40 15.72
N ARG A 70 2.60 2.74 15.53
CA ARG A 70 3.67 2.28 16.41
C ARG A 70 4.46 3.46 16.95
N THR A 71 4.86 3.35 18.20
CA THR A 71 5.64 4.37 18.89
C THR A 71 7.10 3.98 18.98
N LYS A 72 7.99 4.97 19.14
CA LYS A 72 9.41 4.71 19.41
C LYS A 72 9.63 4.02 20.76
N ALA A 73 8.72 4.24 21.72
CA ALA A 73 8.79 3.70 23.07
C ALA A 73 8.45 2.20 23.12
N GLU A 74 7.52 1.74 22.27
CA GLU A 74 7.14 0.33 22.17
C GLU A 74 8.29 -0.56 21.67
N GLY A 75 9.16 -0.03 20.80
CA GLY A 75 10.32 -0.78 20.33
C GLY A 75 11.02 -0.13 19.14
N LYS A 76 12.35 -0.15 19.14
CA LYS A 76 13.16 0.48 18.09
C LYS A 76 13.05 -0.25 16.76
N THR A 77 12.92 -1.58 16.76
CA THR A 77 12.93 -2.42 15.55
C THR A 77 11.67 -2.20 14.72
N ALA A 78 10.50 -2.43 15.30
CA ALA A 78 9.21 -2.21 14.64
C ALA A 78 9.05 -0.74 14.19
N PHE A 79 9.43 0.23 15.04
CA PHE A 79 9.39 1.65 14.69
C PHE A 79 10.28 1.98 13.48
N LYS A 80 11.51 1.46 13.42
CA LYS A 80 12.43 1.70 12.31
C LYS A 80 11.98 1.01 11.02
N ASP A 81 11.45 -0.21 11.10
CA ASP A 81 10.91 -0.94 9.94
C ASP A 81 9.77 -0.14 9.30
N LEU A 82 8.72 0.15 10.08
CA LEU A 82 7.54 0.88 9.60
C LEU A 82 7.92 2.25 9.02
N ARG A 83 8.86 2.98 9.63
CA ARG A 83 9.32 4.29 9.14
C ARG A 83 10.01 4.22 7.77
N LYS A 84 10.55 3.06 7.38
CA LYS A 84 11.19 2.86 6.07
C LYS A 84 10.22 2.40 4.99
N ARG A 85 9.01 1.96 5.36
CA ARG A 85 8.00 1.47 4.42
C ARG A 85 7.45 2.59 3.53
N LYS A 86 7.22 2.25 2.28
CA LYS A 86 6.69 3.09 1.21
C LYS A 86 5.29 2.64 0.81
N TRP A 87 4.60 3.48 0.06
CA TRP A 87 3.31 3.15 -0.51
C TRP A 87 3.39 1.84 -1.33
N GLY A 88 2.41 0.96 -1.18
CA GLY A 88 2.36 -0.35 -1.83
C GLY A 88 3.16 -1.47 -1.13
N ASP A 89 4.01 -1.14 -0.16
CA ASP A 89 4.72 -2.15 0.61
C ASP A 89 3.73 -3.03 1.39
N ALA A 90 4.07 -4.30 1.51
CA ALA A 90 3.29 -5.28 2.26
C ALA A 90 3.71 -5.25 3.73
N LEU A 91 2.75 -4.99 4.62
CA LEU A 91 2.93 -5.02 6.05
C LEU A 91 2.48 -6.37 6.60
N PRO A 92 3.25 -6.96 7.52
CA PRO A 92 2.79 -8.12 8.25
C PRO A 92 1.60 -7.74 9.16
N PRO A 93 0.81 -8.73 9.61
CA PRO A 93 -0.28 -8.50 10.55
C PRO A 93 0.17 -7.78 11.82
N ALA A 94 -0.74 -7.08 12.50
CA ALA A 94 -0.41 -6.27 13.68
C ALA A 94 0.27 -7.11 14.78
N GLU A 95 -0.17 -8.36 14.96
CA GLU A 95 0.37 -9.35 15.89
C GLU A 95 1.83 -9.74 15.62
N PHE A 96 2.29 -9.66 14.37
CA PHE A 96 3.69 -9.94 14.03
C PHE A 96 4.67 -8.96 14.68
N TYR A 97 4.24 -7.71 14.85
CA TYR A 97 5.08 -6.72 15.51
C TYR A 97 5.08 -6.91 17.02
N GLN A 98 4.07 -7.55 17.61
CA GLN A 98 4.02 -7.83 19.05
C GLN A 98 5.19 -8.74 19.47
N SER A 99 5.45 -9.80 18.72
CA SER A 99 6.59 -10.70 18.99
C SER A 99 7.96 -10.01 18.86
N LEU A 100 8.04 -8.88 18.16
CA LEU A 100 9.26 -8.07 18.05
C LEU A 100 9.45 -7.10 19.23
N LEU A 101 8.45 -6.93 20.09
CA LEU A 101 8.54 -6.08 21.28
C LEU A 101 8.97 -6.88 22.52
N ASP A 102 8.79 -8.20 22.50
CA ASP A 102 9.16 -9.11 23.58
C ASP A 102 10.65 -9.49 23.59
N GLU A 103 11.40 -9.11 22.56
CA GLU A 103 12.84 -9.34 22.48
C GLU A 103 13.58 -8.42 23.48
N PRO A 104 14.40 -8.96 24.39
CA PRO A 104 15.14 -8.16 25.36
C PRO A 104 16.05 -7.18 24.61
N ILE A 105 15.91 -5.89 24.91
CA ILE A 105 16.77 -4.85 24.34
C ILE A 105 18.21 -5.16 24.77
N PRO A 106 19.13 -5.53 23.86
CA PRO A 106 20.52 -5.70 24.26
C PRO A 106 21.03 -4.36 24.79
N ALA A 107 21.64 -4.42 25.98
CA ALA A 107 22.18 -3.27 26.70
C ALA A 107 23.20 -2.50 25.85
#